data_AF-A0A3N9VCL1-F1
#
_entry.id   AF-A0A3N9VCL1-F1
#
_cell.length_a   1.000
_cell.length_b   1.000
_cell.length_c   1.000
_cell.angle_alpha   90.00
_cell.angle_beta   90.00
_cell.angle_gamma   90.00
#
_symmetry.space_group_name_H-M   'P 1'
#
loop_
_entity.id
_entity.type
_entity.pdbx_description
1 polymer ?
#
loop_
_entity_poly.entity_id
_entity_poly.type
_entity_poly.pdbx_seq_one_letter_code
_entity_poly.pdbx_strand_id
1 'polypeptide(L)' 'MAIIGYARASTEDQKLDAQIEQLKEAKCERIYQEKVSGAKVD' A
#
# COMPACT_ATOMS: atom_id res chain seq x y z
N MET A 1 15.29 -10.75 10.72
CA MET A 1 13.87 -10.37 10.69
C MET A 1 13.52 -9.98 9.26
N ALA A 2 12.57 -10.67 8.62
CA ALA A 2 12.03 -10.20 7.35
C ALA A 2 11.00 -9.10 7.64
N ILE A 3 11.21 -7.90 7.11
CA ILE A 3 10.29 -6.77 7.28
C ILE A 3 9.27 -6.85 6.15
N ILE A 4 8.00 -7.00 6.49
CA ILE A 4 6.91 -7.03 5.52
C ILE A 4 6.20 -5.68 5.57
N GLY A 5 6.19 -4.98 4.45
CA GLY A 5 5.45 -3.75 4.27
C GLY A 5 4.01 -4.03 3.83
N TYR A 6 3.06 -3.29 4.38
CA TYR A 6 1.66 -3.35 3.97
C TYR A 6 1.14 -1.94 3.71
N ALA A 7 0.58 -1.73 2.52
CA ALA A 7 -0.04 -0.48 2.11
C ALA A 7 -1.48 -0.73 1.67
N ARG A 8 -2.41 0.15 2.06
CA ARG A 8 -3.83 0.02 1.72
C ARG A 8 -4.39 1.36 1.28
N ALA A 9 -5.04 1.39 0.12
CA ALA A 9 -5.78 2.55 -0.36
C ALA A 9 -7.26 2.23 -0.57
N SER A 10 -8.10 3.20 -0.24
CA SER A 10 -9.56 3.13 -0.44
C SER A 10 -10.03 3.86 -1.70
N THR A 11 -9.11 4.56 -2.39
CA THR A 11 -9.37 5.32 -3.61
C THR A 11 -8.16 5.19 -4.53
N GLU A 12 -8.38 5.15 -5.85
CA GLU A 12 -7.33 4.98 -6.87
C GLU A 12 -6.23 6.06 -6.79
N ASP A 13 -6.58 7.22 -6.24
CA ASP A 13 -5.72 8.40 -6.11
C ASP A 13 -5.08 8.57 -4.72
N GLN A 14 -5.38 7.69 -3.76
CA GLN A 14 -4.72 7.79 -2.45
C GLN A 14 -3.25 7.39 -2.61
N LYS A 15 -2.35 8.22 -2.06
CA LYS A 15 -0.88 8.16 -2.15
C LYS A 15 -0.25 6.84 -1.66
N LEU A 16 -0.58 5.73 -2.32
CA LEU A 16 0.05 4.42 -2.19
C LEU A 16 1.53 4.53 -2.51
N ASP A 17 1.88 5.34 -3.51
CA ASP A 17 3.25 5.51 -3.96
C ASP A 17 4.16 6.01 -2.82
N ALA A 18 3.73 7.04 -2.08
CA ALA A 18 4.47 7.56 -0.93
C ALA A 18 4.59 6.54 0.23
N GLN A 19 3.60 5.67 0.42
CA GLN A 19 3.69 4.59 1.41
C GLN A 19 4.66 3.50 0.94
N ILE A 20 4.62 3.13 -0.35
CA ILE A 20 5.51 2.13 -0.94
C ILE A 20 6.96 2.62 -0.93
N GLU A 21 7.21 3.90 -1.21
CA GLU A 21 8.54 4.51 -1.11
C GLU A 21 9.08 4.41 0.31
N GLN A 22 8.30 4.77 1.33
CA GLN A 22 8.71 4.62 2.74
C GLN A 22 8.97 3.16 3.13
N LEU A 23 8.17 2.22 2.63
CA LEU A 23 8.37 0.79 2.87
C LEU A 23 9.65 0.26 2.17
N LYS A 24 9.95 0.76 0.96
CA LYS A 24 11.21 0.48 0.26
C LYS A 24 12.40 1.07 1.01
N GLU A 25 12.28 2.29 1.53
CA GLU A 25 13.33 2.97 2.31
C GLU A 25 13.59 2.24 3.63
N ALA A 26 12.55 1.68 4.24
CA ALA A 26 12.62 0.80 5.40
C ALA A 26 13.21 -0.59 5.10
N LYS A 27 13.64 -0.87 3.86
CA LYS A 27 14.14 -2.17 3.39
C LYS A 27 13.15 -3.31 3.66
N CYS A 28 11.86 -3.07 3.42
CA CYS A 28 10.87 -4.14 3.46
C CYS A 28 11.18 -5.18 2.37
N GLU A 29 11.28 -6.44 2.76
CA GLU A 29 11.59 -7.58 1.89
C GLU A 29 10.38 -7.98 1.04
N ARG A 30 9.17 -7.70 1.53
CA ARG A 30 7.92 -8.00 0.83
C ARG A 30 6.91 -6.89 1.07
N ILE A 31 6.37 -6.30 0.01
CA ILE A 31 5.40 -5.22 0.10
C ILE A 31 4.07 -5.74 -0.46
N TYR A 32 3.02 -5.68 0.36
CA TYR A 32 1.67 -6.05 -0.02
C TYR A 32 0.84 -4.78 -0.16
N GLN A 33 0.10 -4.66 -1.27
CA GLN A 33 -0.80 -3.55 -1.51
C GLN A 33 -2.23 -4.05 -1.67
N GLU A 34 -3.14 -3.47 -0.91
CA GLU A 34 -4.57 -3.77 -1.00
C GLU A 34 -5.32 -2.52 -1.50
N LYS A 35 -5.99 -2.67 -2.65
CA LYS A 35 -6.82 -1.62 -3.25
C LYS A 35 -8.27 -1.94 -2.98
N VAL A 36 -8.83 -1.31 -1.95
CA VAL A 36 -10.28 -1.35 -1.70
C VAL A 36 -10.88 -0.25 -2.57
N SER A 37 -11.24 -0.56 -3.81
CA SER A 37 -11.98 0.40 -4.62
C SER A 37 -13.35 0.59 -3.97
N GLY A 38 -13.55 1.71 -3.26
CA GLY A 38 -14.79 2.05 -2.57
C GLY A 38 -16.00 2.30 -3.48
N ALA A 39 -16.00 1.75 -4.70
CA ALA A 39 -17.17 1.69 -5.57
C ALA A 39 -18.12 0.60 -5.06
N LYS A 40 -18.78 0.91 -3.94
CA LYS A 40 -20.14 0.45 -3.69
C LYS A 40 -20.96 1.07 -4.83
N VAL A 41 -21.14 0.27 -5.88
CA VAL A 41 -22.18 0.48 -6.88
C VAL A 41 -23.50 0.37 -6.12
N ASP A 42 -24.15 1.51 -5.90
CA ASP A 42 -25.57 1.56 -5.60
C ASP A 42 -26.34 1.47 -6.92
#